data_AF-A0A037ZGI7-F1
#
_entry.id   AF-A0A037ZGI7-F1
#
_cell.length_a   1.000
_cell.length_b   1.000
_cell.length_c   1.000
_cell.angle_alpha   90.00
_cell.angle_beta   90.00
_cell.angle_gamma   90.00
#
_symmetry.space_group_name_H-M   'P 1'
#
loop_
_entity.id
_entity.type
_entity.pdbx_description
1 polymer ?
#
loop_
_entity_poly.entity_id
_entity_poly.type
_entity_poly.pdbx_seq_one_letter_code
_entity_poly.pdbx_strand_id
1 'polypeptide(L)' 'MGFIWWIIISALTIVPLWRLMPKFRLPEMAALICIIPFGVLILLWVMAFRDDIKVPGVDK' A
#
# COMPACT_ATOMS: atom_id res chain seq x y z
N MET A 1 -17.00 -23.86 -5.65
CA MET A 1 -16.08 -22.99 -6.42
C MET A 1 -16.25 -21.56 -5.97
N GLY A 2 -15.50 -21.08 -4.98
CA GLY A 2 -15.69 -19.71 -4.48
C GLY A 2 -14.55 -19.19 -3.62
N PHE A 3 -14.04 -19.98 -2.68
CA PHE A 3 -13.02 -19.51 -1.73
C PHE A 3 -11.66 -19.24 -2.39
N ILE A 4 -11.25 -20.07 -3.36
CA ILE A 4 -10.01 -19.86 -4.13
C ILE A 4 -10.03 -18.52 -4.87
N TRP A 5 -11.18 -18.14 -5.42
CA TRP A 5 -11.34 -16.89 -6.17
C TRP A 5 -11.26 -15.67 -5.25
N TRP A 6 -11.83 -15.74 -4.05
CA TRP A 6 -11.71 -14.67 -3.04
C TRP A 6 -10.25 -14.41 -2.62
N ILE A 7 -9.44 -15.45 -2.47
CA ILE A 7 -8.01 -15.31 -2.14
C ILE A 7 -7.25 -14.69 -3.32
N ILE A 8 -7.55 -15.10 -4.55
CA ILE A 8 -6.89 -14.54 -5.74
C ILE A 8 -7.22 -13.06 -5.89
N ILE A 9 -8.48 -12.67 -5.73
CA ILE A 9 -8.91 -11.26 -5.83
C ILE A 9 -8.31 -10.41 -4.70
N SER A 10 -8.28 -10.93 -3.47
CA SER A 10 -7.65 -10.21 -2.35
C SER A 10 -6.14 -10.04 -2.58
N ALA A 11 -5.45 -11.09 -3.02
CA ALA A 11 -4.02 -11.04 -3.34
C ALA A 11 -3.74 -10.05 -4.48
N LEU A 12 -4.55 -10.04 -5.55
CA LEU A 12 -4.42 -9.08 -6.65
C LEU A 12 -4.59 -7.63 -6.21
N THR A 13 -5.25 -7.37 -5.08
CA THR A 13 -5.41 -6.03 -4.52
C THR A 13 -4.26 -5.70 -3.58
N ILE A 14 -3.88 -6.62 -2.68
CA ILE A 14 -2.87 -6.41 -1.63
C ILE A 14 -1.44 -6.36 -2.21
N VAL A 15 -1.12 -7.27 -3.13
CA VAL A 15 0.23 -7.41 -3.72
C VAL A 15 0.72 -6.15 -4.44
N PRO A 16 -0.06 -5.48 -5.32
CA PRO A 16 0.42 -4.25 -5.95
C PRO A 16 0.64 -3.12 -4.95
N LEU A 17 -0.17 -3.01 -3.90
CA LEU A 17 0.02 -2.04 -2.82
C LEU A 17 1.32 -2.30 -2.07
N TRP A 18 1.61 -3.55 -1.72
CA TRP A 18 2.88 -3.91 -1.07
C TRP A 18 4.09 -3.59 -1.94
N ARG A 19 3.97 -3.76 -3.26
CA ARG A 19 5.02 -3.41 -4.23
C ARG A 19 5.15 -1.90 -4.49
N LEU A 20 4.12 -1.11 -4.24
CA LEU A 20 4.14 0.35 -4.35
C LEU A 20 4.83 1.00 -3.14
N MET A 21 4.65 0.46 -1.95
CA MET A 21 5.21 1.00 -0.71
C MET A 21 6.72 1.32 -0.72
N PRO A 22 7.62 0.43 -1.17
CA PRO A 22 9.04 0.74 -1.23
C PRO A 22 9.35 1.91 -2.17
N LYS A 23 8.55 2.14 -3.22
CA LYS A 23 8.72 3.30 -4.11
C LYS A 23 8.42 4.62 -3.41
N PHE A 24 7.49 4.63 -2.47
CA PHE A 24 7.12 5.81 -1.68
C PHE A 24 7.94 5.94 -0.39
N ARG A 25 9.04 5.18 -0.22
CA ARG A 25 9.86 5.09 1.02
C ARG A 25 9.04 4.62 2.25
N LEU A 26 7.91 3.93 2.06
CA LEU A 26 7.03 3.47 3.14
C LEU A 26 7.57 2.16 3.73
N PRO A 27 7.49 1.94 5.05
CA PRO A 27 7.88 0.66 5.64
C PRO A 27 6.98 -0.44 5.08
N GLU A 28 7.57 -1.49 4.49
CA GLU A 28 6.84 -2.61 3.86
C GLU A 28 5.80 -3.25 4.78
N MET A 29 6.04 -3.22 6.10
CA MET A 29 5.12 -3.72 7.13
C MET A 29 3.79 -2.95 7.19
N ALA A 30 3.73 -1.69 6.73
CA ALA A 30 2.47 -0.96 6.69
C ALA A 30 1.49 -1.57 5.66
N ALA A 31 1.93 -2.41 4.73
CA ALA A 31 1.05 -3.15 3.80
C ALA A 31 0.06 -4.04 4.54
N LEU A 32 0.42 -4.50 5.75
CA LEU A 32 -0.44 -5.32 6.60
C LEU A 32 -1.72 -4.59 7.01
N ILE A 33 -1.71 -3.24 7.03
CA ILE A 33 -2.90 -2.43 7.31
C ILE A 33 -3.96 -2.62 6.22
N CYS A 34 -3.55 -2.93 4.98
CA CYS A 34 -4.46 -3.22 3.85
C CYS A 34 -5.23 -4.55 3.97
N ILE A 35 -4.93 -5.41 4.95
CA ILE A 35 -5.75 -6.60 5.25
C ILE A 35 -7.19 -6.18 5.58
N ILE A 36 -7.34 -5.02 6.23
CA ILE A 36 -8.63 -4.39 6.43
C ILE A 36 -8.92 -3.58 5.15
N PRO A 37 -10.06 -3.77 4.47
CA PRO A 37 -10.36 -3.06 3.22
C PRO A 37 -10.30 -1.53 3.36
N PHE A 38 -10.57 -0.98 4.56
CA PHE A 38 -10.39 0.44 4.86
C PHE A 38 -8.91 0.87 4.92
N GLY A 39 -8.01 -0.02 5.29
CA GLY A 39 -6.57 0.27 5.33
C GLY A 39 -6.01 0.60 3.95
N VAL A 40 -6.57 0.02 2.88
CA VAL A 40 -6.23 0.38 1.50
C VAL A 40 -6.49 1.86 1.22
N LEU A 41 -7.64 2.41 1.64
CA LEU A 41 -7.97 3.81 1.46
C LEU A 41 -6.98 4.73 2.19
N ILE A 42 -6.65 4.38 3.44
CA ILE A 42 -5.69 5.14 4.26
C ILE A 42 -4.30 5.11 3.61
N LEU A 43 -3.85 3.94 3.14
CA LEU A 43 -2.52 3.80 2.55
C LEU A 43 -2.41 4.51 1.20
N LEU A 44 -3.46 4.46 0.38
CA LEU A 44 -3.55 5.23 -0.86
C LEU A 44 -3.54 6.73 -0.58
N TRP A 45 -4.27 7.20 0.45
CA TRP A 45 -4.21 8.60 0.88
C TRP A 45 -2.78 8.98 1.28
N VAL A 46 -2.16 8.20 2.15
CA VAL A 46 -0.78 8.46 2.57
C VAL A 46 0.15 8.51 1.36
N MET A 47 0.10 7.55 0.43
CA MET A 47 0.94 7.57 -0.79
C MET A 47 0.70 8.81 -1.65
N ALA A 48 -0.56 9.20 -1.86
CA ALA A 48 -0.92 10.35 -2.70
C ALA A 48 -0.37 11.67 -2.14
N PHE A 49 -0.42 11.87 -0.82
CA PHE A 49 0.12 13.07 -0.18
C PHE A 49 1.62 12.98 0.09
N ARG A 50 2.22 11.78 0.12
CA ARG A 50 3.65 11.64 0.39
C ARG A 50 4.54 12.04 -0.77
N ASP A 51 4.04 11.96 -1.99
CA ASP A 51 4.73 12.48 -3.18
C ASP A 51 4.91 14.01 -3.11
N ASP A 52 3.99 14.69 -2.42
CA ASP A 52 3.99 16.15 -2.26
C ASP A 52 4.93 16.62 -1.12
N ILE A 53 5.22 15.75 -0.14
CA ILE A 53 6.09 16.07 1.00
C ILE A 53 7.56 15.76 0.65
N LYS A 54 8.23 16.73 0.00
CA LYS A 54 9.70 16.77 -0.03
C LYS A 54 10.22 17.03 1.38
N VAL A 55 11.00 16.10 1.93
CA VAL A 55 11.64 16.27 3.24
C VAL A 55 13.03 16.86 3.00
N PRO A 56 13.24 18.17 3.23
CA PRO A 56 14.54 18.79 2.99
C PRO A 56 15.61 18.10 3.85
N GLY A 57 16.57 17.44 3.19
CA GLY A 57 17.70 16.72 3.82
C GLY A 57 17.69 15.20 3.69
N VAL A 58 16.61 14.56 3.23
CA VAL A 58 16.55 13.10 2.95
C VAL A 58 16.48 12.80 1.46
N ASP A 59 15.97 13.74 0.68
CA ASP A 59 15.86 13.70 -0.78
C ASP A 59 16.93 14.63 -1.36
N LYS A 60 17.90 14.04 -2.07
CA LYS A 60 18.86 14.77 -2.91
C LYS A 60 18.34 14.82 -4.33
#